data_AF-A0A2Y9BH35-F1
#
_entry.id   AF-A0A2Y9BH35-F1
#
_cell.length_a   1.000
_cell.length_b   1.000
_cell.length_c   1.000
_cell.angle_alpha   90.00
_cell.angle_beta   90.00
_cell.angle_gamma   90.00
#
_symmetry.space_group_name_H-M   'P 1'
#
loop_
_entity.id
_entity.type
_entity.pdbx_description
1 polymer ?
#
loop_
_entity_poly.entity_id
_entity_poly.type
_entity_poly.pdbx_seq_one_letter_code
_entity_poly.pdbx_strand_id
1 'polypeptide(L)'
;MKIYTKNGDAGKTTLMNGISVSKSDDRIELLGTIDELSSHIGLAKVIADSSLSERLSKIQKELMQIMAGIADPRNPDHRFTKEETLALEEEIDHLEDSFPRAKEFVLYGGCEQSARLDVARAVARRAERRFRKVSQNYGADSKAMQYINRLSDYLYVAARYADYKSSAEPDEEFRQEVVKNVMKSIGK
;
A
#
# COMPACT_ATOMS: atom_id res chain seq x y z
N MET A 1 20.17 -12.30 19.46
CA MET A 1 19.16 -13.38 19.32
C MET A 1 19.31 -13.96 17.92
N LYS A 2 19.32 -15.29 17.72
CA LYS A 2 19.37 -15.86 16.36
C LYS A 2 18.00 -15.70 15.68
N ILE A 3 18.00 -15.35 14.40
CA ILE A 3 16.76 -15.16 13.62
C ILE A 3 16.04 -16.51 13.41
N TYR A 4 16.77 -17.60 13.15
CA TYR A 4 16.18 -18.94 13.01
C TYR A 4 16.18 -19.69 14.36
N THR A 5 15.04 -20.29 14.72
CA THR A 5 14.87 -21.05 15.97
C THR A 5 14.53 -22.53 15.75
N LYS A 6 14.17 -22.94 14.51
CA LYS A 6 13.67 -24.27 14.14
C LYS A 6 12.32 -24.69 14.76
N ASN A 7 11.74 -23.87 15.64
CA ASN A 7 10.44 -24.14 16.28
C ASN A 7 9.29 -24.28 15.27
N GLY A 8 9.44 -23.69 14.08
CA GLY A 8 8.42 -23.73 13.02
C GLY A 8 8.59 -24.86 12.00
N ASP A 9 9.59 -25.73 12.14
CA ASP A 9 9.92 -26.75 11.13
C ASP A 9 8.82 -27.82 11.00
N ALA A 10 8.06 -28.06 12.08
CA ALA A 10 6.90 -28.95 12.09
C ALA A 10 5.61 -28.29 11.53
N GLY A 11 5.71 -27.14 10.87
CA GLY A 11 4.57 -26.46 10.25
C GLY A 11 3.67 -25.67 11.20
N LYS A 12 4.09 -25.47 12.46
CA LYS A 12 3.39 -24.64 13.45
C LYS A 12 4.09 -23.31 13.68
N THR A 13 3.37 -22.36 14.26
CA THR A 13 3.91 -21.08 14.75
C THR A 13 3.14 -20.64 15.98
N THR A 14 3.62 -19.61 16.67
CA THR A 14 2.99 -19.07 17.88
C THR A 14 2.54 -17.65 17.61
N LEU A 15 1.26 -17.37 17.82
CA LEU A 15 0.72 -16.01 17.79
C LEU A 15 1.27 -15.19 18.96
N MET A 16 1.17 -13.86 18.86
CA MET A 16 1.68 -12.95 19.89
C MET A 16 1.06 -13.19 21.27
N ASN A 17 -0.17 -13.71 21.30
CA ASN A 17 -0.88 -14.11 22.52
C ASN A 17 -0.45 -15.47 23.11
N GLY A 18 0.59 -16.12 22.58
CA GLY A 18 1.13 -17.40 23.05
C GLY A 18 0.45 -18.65 22.50
N ILE A 19 -0.62 -18.51 21.69
CA ILE A 19 -1.34 -19.66 21.13
C ILE A 19 -0.56 -20.25 19.95
N SER A 20 -0.29 -21.55 20.00
CA SER A 20 0.30 -22.29 18.88
C SER A 20 -0.75 -22.67 17.85
N VAL A 21 -0.49 -22.36 16.58
CA VAL A 21 -1.39 -22.57 15.44
C VAL A 21 -0.64 -23.20 14.27
N SER A 22 -1.39 -23.79 13.32
CA SER A 22 -0.83 -24.18 12.03
C SER A 22 -0.33 -22.95 11.28
N LYS A 23 0.75 -23.06 10.50
CA LYS A 23 1.15 -22.02 9.55
C LYS A 23 0.11 -21.78 8.44
N SER A 24 -0.84 -22.70 8.27
CA SER A 24 -2.00 -22.56 7.37
C SER A 24 -3.25 -21.98 8.05
N ASP A 25 -3.18 -21.55 9.31
CA ASP A 25 -4.29 -20.85 9.99
C ASP A 25 -4.62 -19.55 9.25
N ASP A 26 -5.91 -19.22 9.10
CA ASP A 26 -6.35 -18.07 8.32
C ASP A 26 -5.77 -16.74 8.86
N ARG A 27 -5.49 -16.64 10.16
CA ARG A 27 -4.83 -15.47 10.75
C ARG A 27 -3.39 -15.35 10.29
N ILE A 28 -2.67 -16.47 10.15
CA ILE A 28 -1.29 -16.48 9.65
C ILE A 28 -1.26 -16.10 8.17
N GLU A 29 -2.19 -16.63 7.36
CA GLU A 29 -2.36 -16.23 5.96
C GLU A 29 -2.63 -14.73 5.82
N LEU A 30 -3.51 -14.17 6.66
CA LEU A 30 -3.77 -12.73 6.66
C LEU A 30 -2.54 -11.91 7.06
N LEU A 31 -1.86 -12.30 8.15
CA LEU A 31 -0.64 -11.63 8.59
C LEU A 31 0.43 -11.62 7.49
N GLY A 32 0.66 -12.77 6.84
CA GLY A 32 1.58 -12.88 5.71
C GLY A 32 1.16 -12.03 4.51
N THR A 33 -0.15 -11.94 4.22
CA THR A 33 -0.64 -11.10 3.13
C THR A 33 -0.45 -9.61 3.41
N ILE A 34 -0.60 -9.17 4.68
CA ILE A 34 -0.35 -7.78 5.08
C ILE A 34 1.16 -7.47 5.08
N ASP A 35 2.01 -8.43 5.46
CA ASP A 35 3.46 -8.29 5.35
C ASP A 35 3.92 -8.16 3.89
N GLU A 36 3.32 -8.93 2.97
CA GLU A 36 3.54 -8.81 1.53
C GLU A 36 3.06 -7.46 0.99
N LEU A 37 1.89 -6.98 1.43
CA LEU A 37 1.39 -5.64 1.11
C LEU A 37 2.39 -4.56 1.54
N SER A 38 2.84 -4.62 2.80
CA SER A 38 3.82 -3.69 3.35
C SER A 38 5.14 -3.73 2.56
N SER A 39 5.56 -4.90 2.11
CA SER A 39 6.76 -5.07 1.27
C SER A 39 6.60 -4.40 -0.10
N HIS A 40 5.44 -4.57 -0.76
CA HIS A 40 5.16 -3.89 -2.03
C HIS A 40 5.04 -2.37 -1.87
N ILE A 41 4.47 -1.89 -0.76
CA ILE A 41 4.48 -0.46 -0.41
C ILE A 41 5.92 0.02 -0.24
N GLY A 42 6.81 -0.79 0.35
CA GLY A 42 8.24 -0.49 0.45
C GLY A 42 8.92 -0.31 -0.92
N LEU A 43 8.55 -1.12 -1.90
CA LEU A 43 9.02 -0.96 -3.28
C LEU A 43 8.53 0.36 -3.88
N ALA A 44 7.26 0.71 -3.73
CA ALA A 44 6.77 2.02 -4.21
C ALA A 44 7.47 3.18 -3.47
N LYS A 45 7.71 3.04 -2.17
CA LYS A 45 8.29 4.08 -1.33
C LYS A 45 9.71 4.49 -1.74
N VAL A 46 10.56 3.54 -2.14
CA VAL A 46 12.00 3.82 -2.35
C VAL A 46 12.28 4.75 -3.53
N ILE A 47 11.36 4.84 -4.50
CA ILE A 47 11.46 5.71 -5.67
C ILE A 47 10.52 6.93 -5.60
N ALA A 48 9.80 7.09 -4.49
CA ALA A 48 8.84 8.16 -4.29
C ALA A 48 9.53 9.49 -3.90
N ASP A 49 8.87 10.61 -4.18
CA ASP A 49 9.24 11.90 -3.59
C ASP A 49 9.05 11.90 -2.06
N SER A 50 9.62 12.90 -1.38
CA SER A 50 9.62 12.94 0.09
C SER A 50 8.21 12.88 0.69
N SER A 51 7.24 13.55 0.07
CA SER A 51 5.87 13.62 0.57
C SER A 51 5.19 12.25 0.50
N LEU A 52 5.24 11.59 -0.67
CA LEU A 52 4.67 10.27 -0.84
C LEU A 52 5.43 9.22 0.00
N SER A 53 6.75 9.34 0.11
CA SER A 53 7.58 8.41 0.90
C SER A 53 7.25 8.44 2.40
N GLU A 54 7.04 9.64 2.97
CA GLU A 54 6.58 9.81 4.35
C GLU A 54 5.19 9.20 4.55
N ARG A 55 4.27 9.43 3.60
CA ARG A 55 2.92 8.89 3.70
C ARG A 55 2.87 7.37 3.60
N LEU A 56 3.61 6.77 2.67
CA LEU A 56 3.75 5.33 2.56
C LEU A 56 4.42 4.73 3.81
N SER A 57 5.35 5.44 4.45
CA SER A 57 5.93 5.02 5.73
C SER A 57 4.91 5.03 6.86
N LYS A 58 4.01 6.02 6.90
CA LYS A 58 2.91 6.05 7.88
C LYS A 58 1.96 4.87 7.67
N ILE A 59 1.61 4.57 6.41
CA ILE A 59 0.78 3.40 6.06
C ILE A 59 1.44 2.09 6.53
N GLN A 60 2.75 1.90 6.33
CA GLN A 60 3.43 0.70 6.82
C GLN A 60 3.33 0.54 8.35
N LYS A 61 3.38 1.64 9.11
CA LYS A 61 3.18 1.61 10.58
C LYS A 61 1.73 1.26 10.95
N GLU A 62 0.75 1.82 10.25
CA GLU A 62 -0.68 1.50 10.42
C GLU A 62 -0.94 0.01 10.13
N LEU A 63 -0.34 -0.55 9.07
CA LEU A 63 -0.40 -1.98 8.77
C LEU A 63 0.24 -2.85 9.88
N MET A 64 1.35 -2.41 10.48
CA MET A 64 1.95 -3.10 11.61
C MET A 64 1.03 -3.12 12.84
N GLN A 65 0.32 -2.03 13.12
CA GLN A 65 -0.68 -1.99 14.19
C GLN A 65 -1.84 -2.96 13.91
N ILE A 66 -2.34 -3.02 12.67
CA ILE A 66 -3.37 -3.98 12.27
C ILE A 66 -2.88 -5.42 12.46
N MET A 67 -1.64 -5.73 12.10
CA MET A 67 -1.05 -7.05 12.33
C MET A 67 -0.98 -7.40 13.82
N ALA A 68 -0.63 -6.45 14.69
CA ALA A 68 -0.64 -6.66 16.14
C ALA A 68 -2.06 -7.00 16.64
N GLY A 69 -3.09 -6.31 16.13
CA GLY A 69 -4.49 -6.58 16.48
C GLY A 69 -4.99 -7.96 16.02
N ILE A 70 -4.50 -8.46 14.88
CA ILE A 70 -4.80 -9.82 14.41
C ILE A 70 -4.07 -10.87 15.25
N ALA A 71 -2.81 -10.61 15.62
CA ALA A 71 -1.97 -11.54 16.37
C ALA A 71 -2.35 -11.63 17.86
N ASP A 72 -2.87 -10.55 18.45
CA ASP A 72 -3.38 -10.50 19.82
C ASP A 72 -4.68 -9.66 19.92
N PRO A 73 -5.84 -10.24 19.55
CA PRO A 73 -7.11 -9.51 19.49
C PRO A 73 -7.69 -9.14 20.86
N ARG A 74 -7.11 -9.64 21.96
CA ARG A 74 -7.57 -9.35 23.33
C ARG A 74 -6.93 -8.08 23.90
N ASN A 75 -5.80 -7.64 23.34
CA ASN A 75 -5.12 -6.45 23.80
C ASN A 75 -5.79 -5.19 23.20
N PRO A 76 -6.40 -4.32 24.03
CA PRO A 76 -7.06 -3.11 23.55
C PRO A 76 -6.10 -2.11 22.92
N ASP A 77 -4.81 -2.14 23.26
CA ASP A 77 -3.79 -1.22 22.72
C ASP A 77 -3.52 -1.47 21.23
N HIS A 78 -3.91 -2.63 20.71
CA HIS A 78 -3.78 -2.97 19.30
C HIS A 78 -5.04 -2.67 18.49
N ARG A 79 -6.08 -2.08 19.10
CA ARG A 79 -7.30 -1.72 18.38
C ARG A 79 -7.01 -0.61 17.38
N PHE A 80 -7.64 -0.70 16.22
CA PHE A 80 -7.51 0.30 15.19
C PHE A 80 -8.50 1.43 15.43
N THR A 81 -8.12 2.65 15.06
CA THR A 81 -8.90 3.86 15.29
C THR A 81 -9.66 4.24 14.01
N LYS A 82 -10.76 5.00 14.14
CA LYS A 82 -11.52 5.43 12.94
C LYS A 82 -10.78 6.56 12.23
N GLU A 83 -10.02 7.32 12.99
CA GLU A 83 -9.28 8.51 12.63
C GLU A 83 -8.29 8.22 11.48
N GLU A 84 -7.62 7.07 11.48
CA GLU A 84 -6.70 6.73 10.38
C GLU A 84 -7.43 6.41 9.07
N THR A 85 -8.68 5.92 9.13
CA THR A 85 -9.48 5.74 7.91
C THR A 85 -9.95 7.08 7.36
N LEU A 86 -10.36 7.99 8.23
CA LEU A 86 -10.74 9.36 7.85
C LEU A 86 -9.57 10.11 7.21
N ALA A 87 -8.36 9.96 7.77
CA ALA A 87 -7.16 10.56 7.19
C ALA A 87 -6.88 10.05 5.76
N LEU A 88 -7.11 8.76 5.48
CA LEU A 88 -7.01 8.24 4.11
C LEU A 88 -8.09 8.84 3.18
N GLU A 89 -9.31 9.01 3.68
CA GLU A 89 -10.40 9.60 2.90
C GLU A 89 -10.09 11.06 2.53
N GLU A 90 -9.63 11.86 3.49
CA GLU A 90 -9.22 13.26 3.23
C GLU A 90 -8.07 13.33 2.22
N GLU A 91 -7.09 12.44 2.31
CA GLU A 91 -5.98 12.39 1.34
C GLU A 91 -6.40 11.93 -0.05
N ILE A 92 -7.36 11.00 -0.13
CA ILE A 92 -7.96 10.59 -1.40
C ILE A 92 -8.62 11.79 -2.05
N ASP A 93 -9.47 12.51 -1.31
CA ASP A 93 -10.17 13.70 -1.83
C ASP A 93 -9.17 14.76 -2.32
N HIS A 94 -8.14 15.04 -1.52
CA HIS A 94 -7.08 15.98 -1.91
C HIS A 94 -6.30 15.56 -3.16
N LEU A 95 -5.98 14.27 -3.30
CA LEU A 95 -5.28 13.77 -4.48
C LEU A 95 -6.20 13.83 -5.71
N GLU A 96 -7.46 13.43 -5.59
CA GLU A 96 -8.42 13.48 -6.70
C GLU A 96 -8.62 14.90 -7.23
N ASP A 97 -8.62 15.91 -6.36
CA ASP A 97 -8.73 17.32 -6.73
C ASP A 97 -7.46 17.88 -7.40
N SER A 98 -6.33 17.19 -7.27
CA SER A 98 -5.02 17.67 -7.74
C SER A 98 -4.71 17.37 -9.22
N PHE A 99 -5.51 16.54 -9.90
CA PHE A 99 -5.30 16.19 -11.30
C PHE A 99 -6.63 15.91 -12.02
N PRO A 100 -6.72 16.10 -13.36
CA PRO A 100 -7.94 15.80 -14.09
C PRO A 100 -8.24 14.30 -14.04
N ARG A 101 -9.45 13.93 -13.59
CA ARG A 101 -9.91 12.54 -13.62
C ARG A 101 -9.84 11.97 -15.05
N ALA A 102 -9.25 10.79 -15.17
CA ALA A 102 -9.24 10.03 -16.42
C ALA A 102 -10.69 9.69 -16.83
N LYS A 103 -11.06 10.07 -18.06
CA LYS A 103 -12.40 9.80 -18.62
C LYS A 103 -12.51 8.41 -19.26
N GLU A 104 -11.38 7.74 -19.45
CA GLU A 104 -11.27 6.45 -20.14
C GLU A 104 -10.65 5.38 -19.22
N PHE A 105 -10.70 4.14 -19.71
CA PHE A 105 -10.16 2.98 -18.99
C PHE A 105 -8.64 3.13 -18.81
N VAL A 106 -8.17 3.11 -17.57
CA VAL A 106 -6.74 3.28 -17.26
C VAL A 106 -6.04 1.93 -17.26
N LEU A 107 -5.03 1.78 -18.12
CA LEU A 107 -4.05 0.70 -18.03
C LEU A 107 -3.08 0.99 -16.88
N TYR A 108 -2.74 -0.04 -16.11
CA TYR A 108 -1.85 0.09 -14.96
C TYR A 108 -0.38 0.25 -15.37
N GLY A 109 0.35 1.06 -14.62
CA GLY A 109 1.79 1.24 -14.81
C GLY A 109 2.19 2.22 -15.92
N GLY A 110 1.58 3.40 -15.99
CA GLY A 110 2.05 4.49 -16.87
C GLY A 110 3.44 5.02 -16.49
N CYS A 111 3.92 4.76 -15.27
CA CYS A 111 5.29 4.95 -14.83
C CYS A 111 5.70 3.89 -13.80
N GLU A 112 6.99 3.83 -13.42
CA GLU A 112 7.46 2.82 -12.47
C GLU A 112 6.79 2.96 -11.08
N GLN A 113 6.62 4.20 -10.62
CA GLN A 113 5.97 4.50 -9.34
C GLN A 113 4.52 4.00 -9.33
N SER A 114 3.75 4.28 -10.39
CA SER A 114 2.35 3.85 -10.47
C SER A 114 2.22 2.34 -10.61
N ALA A 115 3.11 1.68 -11.36
CA ALA A 115 3.13 0.23 -11.49
C ALA A 115 3.32 -0.47 -10.13
N ARG A 116 4.26 0.02 -9.31
CA ARG A 116 4.50 -0.51 -7.96
C ARG A 116 3.30 -0.29 -7.04
N LEU A 117 2.65 0.87 -7.12
CA LEU A 117 1.43 1.19 -6.37
C LEU A 117 0.23 0.34 -6.81
N ASP A 118 0.07 0.07 -8.11
CA ASP A 118 -0.99 -0.79 -8.65
C ASP A 118 -0.83 -2.24 -8.18
N VAL A 119 0.40 -2.75 -8.07
CA VAL A 119 0.66 -4.06 -7.46
C VAL A 119 0.30 -4.05 -5.98
N ALA A 120 0.76 -3.05 -5.21
CA ALA A 120 0.40 -2.91 -3.80
C ALA A 120 -1.13 -2.88 -3.62
N ARG A 121 -1.85 -2.15 -4.46
CA ARG A 121 -3.31 -2.09 -4.47
C ARG A 121 -3.95 -3.46 -4.68
N ALA A 122 -3.44 -4.26 -5.63
CA ALA A 122 -3.95 -5.61 -5.87
C ALA A 122 -3.74 -6.52 -4.64
N VAL A 123 -2.60 -6.38 -3.97
CA VAL A 123 -2.32 -7.10 -2.72
C VAL A 123 -3.19 -6.60 -1.56
N ALA A 124 -3.48 -5.31 -1.46
CA ALA A 124 -4.42 -4.76 -0.46
C ALA A 124 -5.81 -5.37 -0.61
N ARG A 125 -6.31 -5.50 -1.84
CA ARG A 125 -7.58 -6.20 -2.12
C ARG A 125 -7.51 -7.69 -1.78
N ARG A 126 -6.34 -8.33 -1.92
CA ARG A 126 -6.15 -9.72 -1.46
C ARG A 126 -6.19 -9.79 0.06
N ALA A 127 -5.51 -8.88 0.76
CA ALA A 127 -5.55 -8.76 2.22
C ALA A 127 -6.99 -8.58 2.70
N GLU A 128 -7.79 -7.70 2.08
CA GLU A 128 -9.21 -7.49 2.39
C GLU A 128 -10.02 -8.79 2.36
N ARG A 129 -9.86 -9.61 1.30
CA ARG A 129 -10.56 -10.90 1.19
C ARG A 129 -10.13 -11.89 2.27
N ARG A 130 -8.84 -11.92 2.63
CA ARG A 130 -8.33 -12.74 3.74
C ARG A 130 -8.84 -12.23 5.09
N PHE A 131 -8.92 -10.91 5.24
CA PHE A 131 -9.44 -10.24 6.43
C PHE A 131 -10.89 -10.64 6.68
N ARG A 132 -11.72 -10.62 5.63
CA ARG A 132 -13.11 -11.06 5.72
C ARG A 132 -13.23 -12.50 6.22
N LYS A 133 -12.38 -13.40 5.73
CA LYS A 133 -12.36 -14.80 6.16
C LYS A 133 -12.01 -14.93 7.64
N VAL A 134 -10.97 -14.22 8.10
CA VAL A 134 -10.58 -14.18 9.52
C VAL A 134 -11.70 -13.62 10.39
N SER A 135 -12.34 -12.52 9.95
CA SER A 135 -13.46 -11.90 10.66
C SER A 135 -14.63 -12.87 10.85
N GLN A 136 -14.96 -13.68 9.84
CA GLN A 136 -16.02 -14.69 9.91
C GLN A 136 -15.69 -15.84 10.86
N ASN A 137 -14.42 -16.27 10.89
CA ASN A 137 -14.02 -17.47 11.63
C ASN A 137 -13.60 -17.18 13.08
N TYR A 138 -13.09 -15.98 13.38
CA TYR A 138 -12.46 -15.65 14.67
C TYR A 138 -12.96 -14.33 15.29
N GLY A 139 -13.75 -13.55 14.56
CA GLY A 139 -13.96 -12.14 14.87
C GLY A 139 -12.72 -11.30 14.55
N ALA A 140 -12.93 -10.04 14.19
CA ALA A 140 -11.83 -9.11 13.91
C ALA A 140 -12.31 -7.66 14.09
N ASP A 141 -11.35 -6.74 14.23
CA ASP A 141 -11.64 -5.31 14.31
C ASP A 141 -12.21 -4.80 12.97
N SER A 142 -13.47 -4.38 12.99
CA SER A 142 -14.15 -3.86 11.81
C SER A 142 -13.52 -2.57 11.28
N LYS A 143 -12.88 -1.76 12.15
CA LYS A 143 -12.22 -0.51 11.76
C LYS A 143 -10.95 -0.80 10.96
N ALA A 144 -10.17 -1.79 11.38
CA ALA A 144 -9.01 -2.25 10.62
C ALA A 144 -9.42 -2.79 9.24
N MET A 145 -10.54 -3.51 9.15
CA MET A 145 -11.06 -3.99 7.87
C MET A 145 -11.50 -2.84 6.95
N GLN A 146 -12.18 -1.81 7.49
CA GLN A 146 -12.54 -0.60 6.75
C GLN A 146 -11.31 0.14 6.23
N TYR A 147 -10.27 0.25 7.06
CA TYR A 147 -9.01 0.86 6.67
C TYR A 147 -8.35 0.13 5.49
N ILE A 148 -8.27 -1.22 5.50
CA ILE A 148 -7.67 -1.98 4.38
C ILE A 148 -8.47 -1.79 3.08
N ASN A 149 -9.80 -1.71 3.17
CA ASN A 149 -10.65 -1.41 2.02
C ASN A 149 -10.30 -0.02 1.45
N ARG A 150 -10.28 1.01 2.30
CA ARG A 150 -9.96 2.39 1.91
C ARG A 150 -8.53 2.56 1.42
N LEU A 151 -7.57 1.82 1.97
CA LEU A 151 -6.18 1.82 1.53
C LEU A 151 -6.08 1.37 0.05
N SER A 152 -6.94 0.46 -0.40
CA SER A 152 -6.94 0.08 -1.82
C SER A 152 -7.41 1.21 -2.74
N ASP A 153 -8.30 2.08 -2.28
CA ASP A 153 -8.73 3.29 -3.01
C ASP A 153 -7.59 4.33 -3.02
N TYR A 154 -6.95 4.57 -1.87
CA TYR A 154 -5.80 5.46 -1.77
C TYR A 154 -4.66 5.07 -2.71
N LEU A 155 -4.27 3.78 -2.70
CA LEU A 155 -3.21 3.28 -3.59
C LEU A 155 -3.58 3.43 -5.07
N TYR A 156 -4.87 3.33 -5.42
CA TYR A 156 -5.33 3.60 -6.78
C TYR A 156 -5.12 5.06 -7.16
N VAL A 157 -5.63 5.99 -6.36
CA VAL A 157 -5.55 7.42 -6.67
C VAL A 157 -4.10 7.90 -6.69
N ALA A 158 -3.28 7.44 -5.74
CA ALA A 158 -1.84 7.71 -5.73
C ALA A 158 -1.13 7.19 -7.00
N ALA A 159 -1.50 6.01 -7.50
CA ALA A 159 -0.95 5.48 -8.75
C ALA A 159 -1.32 6.38 -9.96
N ARG A 160 -2.58 6.83 -10.03
CA ARG A 160 -3.04 7.73 -11.10
C ARG A 160 -2.41 9.11 -11.04
N TYR A 161 -2.19 9.64 -9.84
CA TYR A 161 -1.45 10.88 -9.66
C TYR A 161 0.02 10.73 -10.11
N ALA A 162 0.66 9.59 -9.83
CA ALA A 162 2.01 9.30 -10.30
C ALA A 162 2.09 9.18 -11.84
N ASP A 163 1.09 8.58 -12.48
CA ASP A 163 0.97 8.58 -13.96
C ASP A 163 0.88 10.02 -14.49
N TYR A 164 0.01 10.84 -13.88
CA TYR A 164 -0.17 12.23 -14.28
C TYR A 164 1.13 13.03 -14.15
N LYS A 165 1.80 12.98 -13.00
CA LYS A 165 3.10 13.66 -12.79
C LYS A 165 4.13 13.24 -13.84
N SER A 166 4.27 11.93 -14.10
CA SER A 166 5.22 11.41 -15.07
C SER A 166 4.91 11.83 -16.51
N SER A 167 3.63 12.02 -16.86
CA SER A 167 3.22 12.49 -18.19
C SER A 167 3.29 14.02 -18.35
N ALA A 168 3.18 14.76 -17.24
CA ALA A 168 3.20 16.22 -17.19
C ALA A 168 4.62 16.79 -17.09
N GLU A 169 5.61 15.98 -16.69
CA GLU A 169 7.02 16.30 -16.89
C GLU A 169 7.36 16.08 -18.37
N PRO A 170 7.54 17.14 -19.19
CA PRO A 170 8.10 16.94 -20.51
C PRO A 170 9.52 16.42 -20.31
N ASP A 171 9.83 15.33 -21.01
CA ASP A 171 11.17 14.78 -21.10
C ASP A 171 12.17 15.94 -21.31
N GLU A 172 13.00 16.22 -20.30
CA GLU A 172 13.93 17.36 -20.32
C GLU A 172 14.87 17.23 -21.52
N GLU A 173 15.20 15.99 -21.93
CA GLU A 173 15.94 15.72 -23.17
C GLU A 173 15.14 16.14 -24.41
N PHE A 174 13.85 15.85 -24.47
CA PHE A 174 12.99 16.31 -25.58
C PHE A 174 12.86 17.83 -25.60
N ARG A 175 12.73 18.49 -24.44
CA ARG A 175 12.74 19.96 -24.34
C ARG A 175 14.06 20.55 -24.84
N GLN A 176 15.19 20.01 -24.39
CA GLN A 176 16.51 20.48 -24.80
C GLN A 176 16.78 20.21 -26.29
N GLU A 177 16.31 19.08 -26.82
CA GLU A 177 16.42 18.76 -28.24
C GLU A 177 15.54 19.66 -29.11
N VAL A 178 14.30 19.94 -28.69
CA VAL A 178 13.42 20.90 -29.36
C VAL A 178 14.02 22.31 -29.31
N VAL A 179 14.51 22.77 -28.16
CA VAL A 179 15.17 24.08 -28.03
C VAL A 179 16.41 24.18 -28.92
N LYS A 180 17.26 23.13 -28.94
CA LYS A 180 18.44 23.05 -29.80
C LYS A 180 18.09 23.08 -31.28
N ASN A 181 17.01 22.41 -31.68
CA ASN A 181 16.54 22.37 -33.07
C ASN A 181 15.94 23.71 -33.51
N VAL A 182 15.19 24.39 -32.64
CA VAL A 182 14.65 25.74 -32.89
C VAL A 182 15.77 26.78 -32.96
N MET A 183 16.77 26.71 -32.09
CA MET A 183 17.93 27.62 -32.16
C MET A 183 18.76 27.43 -33.44
N LYS A 184 18.88 26.20 -33.95
CA LYS A 184 19.52 25.92 -35.25
C LYS A 184 18.76 26.48 -36.46
N SER A 185 17.43 26.56 -36.40
CA SER A 185 16.62 27.09 -37.52
C SER A 185 16.57 28.62 -37.58
N ILE A 186 16.84 29.31 -36.47
CA ILE A 186 16.86 30.78 -36.40
C ILE A 186 18.24 31.35 -36.80
N GLY A 187 19.28 30.53 -36.76
CA GLY A 187 20.65 30.89 -37.15
C GLY A 187 21.02 30.66 -38.62
N LYS A 188 20.03 30.40 -39.50
CA LYS A 188 20.17 30.30 -40.96
C LYS A 188 19.29 31.35 -41.63
#